data_AF-A0A2N3MXJ2-F1
#
_entry.id   AF-A0A2N3MXJ2-F1
#
_cell.length_a   1.000
_cell.length_b   1.000
_cell.length_c   1.000
_cell.angle_alpha   90.00
_cell.angle_beta   90.00
_cell.angle_gamma   90.00
#
_symmetry.space_group_name_H-M   'P 1'
#
loop_
_entity.id
_entity.type
_entity.pdbx_description
1 polymer ?
#
loop_
_entity_poly.entity_id
_entity_poly.type
_entity_poly.pdbx_seq_one_letter_code
_entity_poly.pdbx_strand_id
1 'polypeptide(L)'
;MLQQEVDDAIAARKISSAIIRSTEGKELPYLQAIASGVWTVLEAGTPEGDVIHGTFVPGGTPIGSSPFSIHHSKKTFGEDASNFRPERWLEETDADRLALMTSTVDIVFHYGKYQCLGKPVAFMEFNKLFVEASNCLQ
;
A
#
# COMPACT_ATOMS: atom_id res chain seq x y z
N MET A 1 -17.14 -7.56 10.23
CA MET A 1 -17.91 -6.34 9.89
C MET A 1 -18.23 -6.26 8.42
N LEU A 2 -17.26 -6.24 7.49
CA LEU A 2 -17.57 -6.33 6.05
C LEU A 2 -18.37 -7.61 5.73
N GLN A 3 -17.95 -8.76 6.25
CA GLN A 3 -18.65 -10.01 6.03
C GLN A 3 -20.08 -9.99 6.59
N GLN A 4 -20.30 -9.45 7.79
CA GLN A 4 -21.62 -9.38 8.42
C GLN A 4 -22.54 -8.30 7.80
N GLU A 5 -21.96 -7.17 7.37
CA GLU A 5 -22.65 -6.16 6.56
C GLU A 5 -23.11 -6.75 5.22
N VAL A 6 -22.29 -7.61 4.62
CA VAL A 6 -22.62 -8.38 3.42
C VAL A 6 -23.69 -9.44 3.72
N ASP A 7 -23.56 -10.20 4.80
CA ASP A 7 -24.50 -11.25 5.19
C ASP A 7 -25.89 -10.67 5.55
N ASP A 8 -25.95 -9.53 6.24
CA ASP A 8 -27.18 -8.80 6.59
C ASP A 8 -27.87 -8.20 5.35
N ALA A 9 -27.09 -7.71 4.38
CA ALA A 9 -27.62 -7.18 3.13
C ALA A 9 -28.17 -8.28 2.20
N ILE A 10 -27.61 -9.51 2.28
CA ILE A 10 -28.15 -10.71 1.63
C ILE A 10 -29.46 -11.13 2.31
N ALA A 11 -29.48 -11.22 3.65
CA ALA A 11 -30.66 -11.59 4.42
C ALA A 11 -31.84 -10.62 4.19
N ALA A 12 -31.56 -9.33 4.01
CA ALA A 12 -32.55 -8.29 3.73
C ALA A 12 -33.05 -8.26 2.27
N ARG A 13 -32.59 -9.16 1.38
CA ARG A 13 -32.83 -9.13 -0.09
C ARG A 13 -32.46 -7.80 -0.77
N LYS A 14 -31.65 -6.96 -0.10
CA LYS A 14 -31.04 -5.76 -0.69
C LYS A 14 -29.97 -6.14 -1.68
N ILE A 15 -29.37 -7.31 -1.50
CA ILE A 15 -28.54 -7.98 -2.50
C ILE A 15 -29.45 -8.94 -3.25
N SER A 16 -29.72 -8.55 -4.47
CA SER A 16 -30.80 -9.09 -5.30
C SER A 16 -30.42 -10.33 -6.10
N SER A 17 -29.14 -10.72 -6.07
CA SER A 17 -28.58 -11.90 -6.75
C SER A 17 -27.26 -12.34 -6.08
N ALA A 18 -26.73 -13.51 -6.45
CA ALA A 18 -25.43 -14.02 -5.99
C ALA A 18 -24.23 -13.08 -6.29
N ILE A 19 -24.44 -12.09 -7.16
CA ILE A 19 -23.51 -11.02 -7.49
C ILE A 19 -24.18 -9.70 -7.06
N ILE A 20 -23.49 -8.89 -6.25
CA ILE A 20 -24.01 -7.64 -5.71
C ILE A 20 -24.04 -6.53 -6.77
N ARG A 21 -25.14 -5.76 -6.83
CA ARG A 21 -25.25 -4.59 -7.72
C ARG A 21 -24.57 -3.39 -7.08
N SER A 22 -23.82 -2.59 -7.85
CA SER A 22 -22.98 -1.50 -7.33
C SER A 22 -23.75 -0.45 -6.51
N THR A 23 -24.99 -0.15 -6.88
CA THR A 23 -25.88 0.75 -6.13
C THR A 23 -26.21 0.20 -4.75
N GLU A 24 -26.22 -1.12 -4.57
CA GLU A 24 -26.40 -1.79 -3.28
C GLU A 24 -25.10 -1.73 -2.46
N GLY A 25 -23.93 -1.89 -3.09
CA GLY A 25 -22.61 -1.80 -2.42
C GLY A 25 -22.19 -0.39 -1.96
N LYS A 26 -22.74 0.66 -2.56
CA LYS A 26 -22.54 2.06 -2.11
C LYS A 26 -23.42 2.41 -0.91
N GLU A 27 -24.48 1.66 -0.71
CA GLU A 27 -25.35 1.75 0.46
C GLU A 27 -24.76 0.98 1.66
N LEU A 28 -23.61 0.31 1.48
CA LEU A 28 -22.85 -0.40 2.52
C LEU A 28 -21.80 0.54 3.13
N PRO A 29 -22.07 1.20 4.26
CA PRO A 29 -21.21 2.27 4.77
C PRO A 29 -19.85 1.75 5.23
N TYR A 30 -19.76 0.50 5.66
CA TYR A 30 -18.52 -0.10 6.16
C TYR A 30 -17.59 -0.52 5.00
N LEU A 31 -18.13 -0.98 3.87
CA LEU A 31 -17.37 -1.14 2.62
C LEU A 31 -16.82 0.20 2.11
N GLN A 32 -17.61 1.28 2.18
CA GLN A 32 -17.13 2.61 1.77
C GLN A 32 -16.07 3.19 2.73
N ALA A 33 -16.09 2.79 4.00
CA ALA A 33 -15.06 3.14 4.99
C ALA A 33 -13.73 2.39 4.80
N ILE A 34 -13.72 1.14 4.31
CA ILE A 34 -12.48 0.42 3.96
C ILE A 34 -11.85 1.03 2.70
N ALA A 35 -12.67 1.39 1.71
CA ALA A 35 -12.23 2.00 0.45
C ALA A 35 -11.56 3.38 0.62
N SER A 36 -11.82 4.07 1.73
CA SER A 36 -11.18 5.34 2.09
C SER A 36 -9.95 5.18 3.01
N GLY A 37 -9.73 4.00 3.59
CA GLY A 37 -8.60 3.66 4.47
C GLY A 37 -7.35 3.07 3.78
N VAL A 38 -7.34 2.94 2.44
CA VAL A 38 -6.17 2.49 1.64
C VAL A 38 -5.31 3.70 1.22
N TRP A 39 -5.01 4.55 2.20
CA TRP A 39 -4.09 5.69 2.14
C TRP A 39 -3.20 5.62 3.39
N THR A 40 -1.89 5.73 3.24
CA THR A 40 -1.03 5.94 4.40
C THR A 40 -0.90 7.44 4.61
N VAL A 41 -1.83 7.99 5.40
CA VAL A 41 -1.81 9.39 5.80
C VAL A 41 -0.53 9.63 6.60
N LEU A 42 0.38 10.38 6.00
CA LEU A 42 1.64 10.84 6.55
C LEU A 42 1.69 12.34 6.32
N GLU A 43 1.71 13.05 7.45
CA GLU A 43 1.88 14.49 7.61
C GLU A 43 0.59 15.30 7.58
N ALA A 44 0.29 15.96 8.71
CA ALA A 44 -0.28 17.30 8.60
C ALA A 44 0.84 18.17 8.02
N GLY A 45 0.57 18.87 6.91
CA GLY A 45 1.53 19.82 6.32
C GLY A 45 2.02 20.84 7.36
N THR A 46 3.03 21.64 7.01
CA THR A 46 3.52 22.72 7.88
C THR A 46 2.35 23.56 8.41
N PRO A 47 2.42 24.13 9.63
CA PRO A 47 1.32 24.92 10.18
C PRO A 47 0.83 26.06 9.27
N GLU A 48 1.72 26.55 8.40
CA GLU A 48 1.48 27.64 7.44
C GLU A 48 0.98 27.13 6.07
N GLY A 49 1.04 25.82 5.81
CA GLY A 49 0.84 25.22 4.50
C GLY A 49 2.09 25.23 3.64
N ASP A 50 2.08 24.44 2.56
CA ASP A 50 3.22 24.30 1.66
C ASP A 50 2.78 24.03 0.21
N VAL A 51 3.67 24.23 -0.76
CA VAL A 51 3.42 23.97 -2.18
C VAL A 51 3.92 22.59 -2.57
N ILE A 52 3.00 21.64 -2.77
CA ILE A 52 3.28 20.28 -3.20
C ILE A 52 2.97 20.15 -4.69
N HIS A 53 3.99 19.84 -5.50
CA HIS A 53 3.86 19.74 -6.96
C HIS A 53 3.18 20.96 -7.61
N GLY A 54 3.50 22.17 -7.14
CA GLY A 54 2.92 23.41 -7.66
C GLY A 54 1.51 23.74 -7.13
N THR A 55 0.95 22.91 -6.25
CA THR A 55 -0.35 23.14 -5.60
C THR A 55 -0.14 23.54 -4.15
N PHE A 56 -0.69 24.69 -3.74
CA PHE A 56 -0.68 25.10 -2.33
C PHE A 56 -1.62 24.23 -1.51
N VAL A 57 -1.08 23.61 -0.47
CA VAL A 57 -1.78 22.77 0.50
C VAL A 57 -1.82 23.53 1.82
N PRO A 58 -3.00 23.92 2.31
CA PRO A 58 -3.13 24.65 3.57
C PRO A 58 -2.59 23.87 4.76
N GLY A 59 -2.07 24.60 5.75
CA GLY A 59 -1.60 24.01 6.99
C GLY A 59 -2.71 23.23 7.70
N GLY A 60 -2.33 22.12 8.34
CA GLY A 60 -3.28 21.20 8.97
C GLY A 60 -4.01 20.26 8.00
N THR A 61 -3.77 20.34 6.70
CA THR A 61 -4.29 19.36 5.74
C THR A 61 -3.56 18.02 5.91
N PRO A 62 -4.27 16.90 6.16
CA PRO A 62 -3.67 15.57 6.16
C PRO A 62 -3.21 15.20 4.76
N ILE A 63 -1.94 14.84 4.63
CA ILE A 63 -1.32 14.35 3.41
C ILE A 63 -1.07 12.86 3.61
N GLY A 64 -1.06 12.10 2.52
CA GLY A 64 -0.77 10.68 2.56
C GLY A 64 -0.21 10.19 1.25
N SER A 65 0.51 9.08 1.32
CA SER A 65 0.98 8.36 0.14
C SER A 65 0.17 7.08 -0.06
N SER A 66 0.16 6.59 -1.29
CA SER A 66 -0.38 5.27 -1.62
C SER A 66 0.79 4.32 -1.89
N PRO A 67 1.24 3.51 -0.90
CA PRO A 67 2.32 2.55 -1.11
C PRO A 67 1.99 1.57 -2.23
N PHE A 68 0.72 1.19 -2.37
CA PHE A 68 0.28 0.36 -3.49
C PHE A 68 0.63 1.00 -4.83
N SER A 69 0.22 2.27 -5.04
CA SER A 69 0.50 2.99 -6.29
C SER A 69 2.00 3.18 -6.52
N ILE A 70 2.75 3.46 -5.46
CA ILE A 70 4.19 3.69 -5.55
C ILE A 70 4.94 2.40 -5.88
N HIS A 71 4.63 1.29 -5.21
CA HIS A 71 5.25 -0.02 -5.47
C HIS A 71 4.90 -0.60 -6.84
N HIS A 72 3.80 -0.14 -7.47
CA HIS A 72 3.40 -0.56 -8.82
C HIS A 72 3.74 0.48 -9.90
N SER A 73 4.56 1.49 -9.57
CA SER A 73 5.01 2.50 -10.51
C SER A 73 5.87 1.89 -11.62
N LYS A 74 5.35 1.85 -12.86
CA LYS A 74 6.12 1.44 -14.04
C LYS A 74 7.32 2.33 -14.33
N LYS A 75 7.23 3.61 -13.93
CA LYS A 75 8.36 4.55 -14.02
C LYS A 75 9.55 4.06 -13.18
N THR A 76 9.28 3.47 -12.02
CA THR A 76 10.31 2.99 -11.10
C THR A 76 10.74 1.57 -11.41
N PHE A 77 9.77 0.65 -11.56
CA PHE A 77 10.04 -0.78 -11.63
C PHE A 77 10.03 -1.36 -13.05
N GLY A 78 9.64 -0.61 -14.07
CA GLY A 78 9.49 -1.08 -15.44
C GLY A 78 8.09 -1.62 -15.75
N GLU A 79 7.89 -2.12 -16.97
CA GLU A 79 6.55 -2.48 -17.46
C GLU A 79 5.88 -3.62 -16.69
N ASP A 80 6.68 -4.49 -16.10
CA ASP A 80 6.28 -5.64 -15.31
C ASP A 80 6.28 -5.34 -13.79
N ALA A 81 6.08 -4.07 -13.40
CA ALA A 81 6.01 -3.61 -12.00
C ALA A 81 5.00 -4.36 -11.12
N SER A 82 3.96 -4.96 -11.72
CA SER A 82 2.95 -5.75 -11.00
C SER A 82 3.33 -7.21 -10.80
N ASN A 83 4.42 -7.67 -11.38
CA ASN A 83 4.88 -9.05 -11.30
C ASN A 83 5.90 -9.19 -10.18
N PHE A 84 5.74 -10.23 -9.37
CA PHE A 84 6.78 -10.65 -8.43
C PHE A 84 7.97 -11.23 -9.21
N ARG A 85 9.03 -10.44 -9.36
CA ARG A 85 10.25 -10.77 -10.12
C ARG A 85 11.50 -10.44 -9.31
N PRO A 86 11.97 -11.33 -8.42
CA PRO A 86 13.17 -11.12 -7.62
C PRO A 86 14.43 -10.84 -8.47
N GLU A 87 14.50 -11.40 -9.67
CA GLU A 87 15.64 -11.26 -10.60
C GLU A 87 15.89 -9.80 -10.99
N ARG A 88 14.86 -8.94 -10.92
CA ARG A 88 14.98 -7.50 -11.22
C ARG A 88 16.07 -6.81 -10.38
N TRP A 89 16.26 -7.25 -9.14
CA TRP A 89 17.26 -6.67 -8.24
C TRP A 89 18.68 -7.12 -8.55
N LEU A 90 18.85 -8.22 -9.29
CA LEU A 90 20.13 -8.80 -9.65
C LEU A 90 20.59 -8.38 -11.05
N GLU A 91 19.64 -8.14 -11.96
CA GLU A 91 19.89 -7.79 -13.35
C GLU A 91 20.01 -6.28 -13.61
N GLU A 92 19.55 -5.43 -12.68
CA GLU A 92 19.64 -3.98 -12.84
C GLU A 92 21.10 -3.50 -12.76
N THR A 93 21.61 -3.00 -13.89
CA THR A 93 23.00 -2.54 -14.03
C THR A 93 23.18 -1.06 -13.74
N ASP A 94 22.11 -0.27 -13.79
CA ASP A 94 22.14 1.15 -13.45
C ASP A 94 22.04 1.33 -11.93
N ALA A 95 23.14 1.78 -11.32
CA ALA A 95 23.25 1.95 -9.87
C ALA A 95 22.29 3.02 -9.33
N ASP A 96 22.03 4.09 -10.08
CA ASP A 96 21.12 5.16 -9.65
C ASP A 96 19.67 4.67 -9.67
N ARG A 97 19.33 3.89 -10.71
CA ARG A 97 18.03 3.23 -10.81
C ARG A 97 17.83 2.18 -9.74
N LEU A 98 18.85 1.37 -9.44
CA LEU A 98 18.80 0.40 -8.35
C LEU A 98 18.61 1.07 -6.98
N ALA A 99 19.31 2.19 -6.72
CA ALA A 99 19.14 2.98 -5.51
C ALA A 99 17.74 3.59 -5.39
N LEU A 100 17.20 4.10 -6.50
CA LEU A 100 15.82 4.59 -6.57
C LEU A 100 14.80 3.47 -6.28
N MET A 101 14.95 2.30 -6.90
CA MET A 101 14.08 1.15 -6.67
C MET A 101 14.14 0.70 -5.20
N THR A 102 15.35 0.59 -4.65
CA THR A 102 15.59 0.16 -3.27
C THR A 102 14.96 1.12 -2.27
N SER A 103 15.20 2.42 -2.43
CA SER A 103 14.57 3.45 -1.58
C SER A 103 13.04 3.51 -1.76
N THR A 104 12.53 3.19 -2.96
CA THR A 104 11.09 3.16 -3.22
C THR A 104 10.40 1.99 -2.54
N VAL A 105 10.96 0.78 -2.54
CA VAL A 105 10.36 -0.35 -1.81
C VAL A 105 10.50 -0.19 -0.30
N ASP A 106 11.54 0.49 0.15
CA ASP A 106 11.78 0.77 1.56
C ASP A 106 10.66 1.62 2.20
N ILE A 107 9.88 2.36 1.42
CA ILE A 107 8.72 3.13 1.94
C ILE A 107 7.62 2.24 2.49
N VAL A 108 7.66 0.92 2.26
CA VAL A 108 6.79 -0.04 2.98
C VAL A 108 6.98 0.06 4.49
N PHE A 109 8.17 0.49 4.92
CA PHE A 109 8.51 0.81 6.29
C PHE A 109 8.42 2.32 6.58
N HIS A 110 7.80 3.11 5.71
CA HIS A 110 7.82 4.58 5.74
C HIS A 110 9.23 5.18 5.70
N TYR A 111 9.32 6.50 5.84
CA TYR A 111 10.58 7.24 5.73
C TYR A 111 10.68 8.35 6.78
N GLY A 112 11.91 8.84 7.00
CA GLY A 112 12.19 9.96 7.89
C GLY A 112 11.78 9.70 9.34
N LYS A 113 11.17 10.71 9.97
CA LYS A 113 10.72 10.63 11.37
C LYS A 113 9.61 9.58 11.62
N TYR A 114 8.99 9.07 10.56
CA TYR A 114 7.92 8.06 10.62
C TYR A 114 8.40 6.66 10.21
N GLN A 115 9.69 6.49 9.93
CA GLN A 115 10.23 5.19 9.55
C GLN A 115 9.99 4.16 10.66
N CYS A 116 9.52 2.98 10.28
CA CYS A 116 9.31 1.85 11.15
C CYS A 116 10.62 1.47 11.85
N LEU A 117 10.64 1.62 13.18
CA LEU A 117 11.80 1.27 14.00
C LEU A 117 12.12 -0.24 13.95
N GLY A 118 11.12 -1.07 13.66
CA GLY A 118 11.25 -2.53 13.55
C GLY A 118 11.86 -3.02 12.24
N LYS A 119 12.13 -2.13 11.26
CA LYS A 119 12.67 -2.52 9.94
C LYS A 119 13.89 -3.45 10.04
N PRO A 120 14.94 -3.18 10.86
CA PRO A 120 16.10 -4.07 10.95
C PRO A 120 15.76 -5.47 11.50
N VAL A 121 14.84 -5.53 12.46
CA VAL A 121 14.38 -6.81 13.06
C VAL A 121 13.57 -7.60 12.03
N ALA A 122 12.66 -6.94 11.30
CA ALA A 122 11.87 -7.57 10.24
C ALA A 122 12.78 -8.22 9.18
N PHE A 123 13.83 -7.53 8.72
CA PHE A 123 14.79 -8.09 7.78
C PHE A 123 15.59 -9.27 8.37
N MET A 124 15.98 -9.20 9.64
CA MET A 124 16.64 -10.32 10.31
C MET A 124 15.76 -11.57 10.34
N GLU A 125 14.47 -11.39 10.64
CA GLU A 125 13.51 -12.49 10.70
C GLU A 125 13.14 -13.00 9.30
N PHE A 126 12.98 -12.14 8.29
CA PHE A 126 12.76 -12.56 6.90
C PHE A 126 13.87 -13.48 6.40
N ASN A 127 15.13 -13.14 6.66
CA ASN A 127 16.27 -13.96 6.24
C ASN A 127 16.22 -15.38 6.84
N LYS A 128 15.81 -15.51 8.11
CA LYS A 128 15.65 -16.82 8.76
C LYS A 128 14.43 -17.55 8.21
N LEU A 129 13.29 -16.88 8.17
CA LEU A 129 12.01 -17.47 7.80
C LEU A 129 12.02 -18.05 6.39
N PHE A 130 12.60 -17.35 5.40
CA PHE A 130 12.65 -17.88 4.04
C PHE A 130 13.50 -19.16 3.92
N VAL A 131 14.59 -19.26 4.67
CA VAL A 131 15.46 -20.45 4.69
C VAL A 131 14.75 -21.62 5.38
N GLU A 132 14.22 -21.39 6.58
CA GLU A 132 13.55 -22.44 7.37
C GLU A 132 12.28 -22.97 6.70
N ALA A 133 11.47 -22.07 6.12
CA ALA A 133 10.27 -22.46 5.38
C ALA A 133 10.61 -23.31 4.14
N SER A 134 11.73 -23.02 3.46
CA SER A 134 12.18 -23.79 2.29
C SER A 134 12.62 -25.20 2.68
N ASN A 135 13.24 -25.37 3.85
CA ASN A 135 13.68 -26.67 4.36
C ASN A 135 12.53 -27.57 4.82
N CYS A 136 11.37 -26.99 5.20
CA CYS A 136 10.22 -27.74 5.70
C CYS A 136 9.30 -28.27 4.59
N LEU A 137 9.47 -27.78 3.36
CA LEU A 137 8.70 -28.18 2.17
C LEU A 137 9.35 -29.31 1.36
N GLN A 138 10.49 -29.85 1.84
CA GLN A 138 11.19 -31.01 1.29
C GLN A 138 10.91 -32.25 2.16
#